data_AF-A0A9X8T1H6-F1
#
_entry.id   AF-A0A9X8T1H6-F1
#
_cell.length_a   1.000
_cell.length_b   1.000
_cell.length_c   1.000
_cell.angle_alpha   90.00
_cell.angle_beta   90.00
_cell.angle_gamma   90.00
#
_symmetry.space_group_name_H-M   'P 1'
#
loop_
_entity.id
_entity.type
_entity.pdbx_description
1 polymer ?
#
loop_
_entity_poly.entity_id
_entity_poly.type
_entity_poly.pdbx_seq_one_letter_code
_entity_poly.pdbx_strand_id
1 'polypeptide(L)'
;MEKDKKLDRHVTKSGYTYYTPRQIAPQAPQAPKENKWKKGVKWLGQALLASLKNLPNLLIKVAITPVFLLLFIINLVKSLIATAIGWFVFKAVVGFAVICYYAFLTKQGSAPVGVETWFRDWTFPHGVPIYHWWETTIILVLAIITALSLTFYSDEV
;
A
#
# COMPACT_ATOMS: atom_id res chain seq x y z
N MET A 1 -15.94 -44.29 31.64
CA MET A 1 -16.93 -44.30 30.54
C MET A 1 -16.22 -43.79 29.28
N GLU A 2 -15.56 -44.68 28.53
CA GLU A 2 -14.81 -44.32 27.32
C GLU A 2 -15.80 -44.20 26.15
N LYS A 3 -15.84 -43.01 25.53
CA LYS A 3 -16.77 -42.64 24.45
C LYS A 3 -16.42 -43.36 23.15
N ASP A 4 -17.47 -43.73 22.41
CA ASP A 4 -17.48 -44.40 21.10
C ASP A 4 -16.36 -43.93 20.15
N LYS A 5 -15.26 -44.69 20.07
CA LYS A 5 -14.30 -44.59 18.97
C LYS A 5 -14.98 -45.15 17.72
N LYS A 6 -15.28 -44.28 16.75
CA LYS A 6 -15.74 -44.70 15.42
C LYS A 6 -14.60 -45.47 14.73
N LEU A 7 -14.72 -46.80 14.70
CA LEU A 7 -13.81 -47.72 14.04
C LEU A 7 -14.30 -48.00 12.61
N ASP A 8 -13.39 -48.01 11.64
CA ASP A 8 -13.71 -48.42 10.28
C ASP A 8 -13.61 -49.96 10.16
N ARG A 9 -14.64 -50.59 9.59
CA ARG A 9 -14.75 -52.04 9.41
C ARG A 9 -14.13 -52.45 8.08
N HIS A 10 -13.19 -53.39 8.12
CA HIS A 10 -12.57 -53.98 6.95
C HIS A 10 -12.86 -55.46 6.86
N VAL A 11 -13.23 -55.95 5.66
CA VAL A 11 -13.43 -57.36 5.38
C VAL A 11 -12.38 -57.79 4.35
N THR A 12 -11.57 -58.79 4.72
CA THR A 12 -10.56 -59.38 3.85
C THR A 12 -11.21 -60.28 2.79
N LYS A 13 -10.50 -60.55 1.69
CA LYS A 13 -10.98 -61.45 0.63
C LYS A 13 -11.25 -62.88 1.11
N SER A 14 -10.68 -63.30 2.24
CA SER A 14 -10.93 -64.59 2.89
C SER A 14 -12.11 -64.58 3.88
N GLY A 15 -12.84 -63.47 3.98
CA GLY A 15 -14.04 -63.33 4.83
C GLY A 15 -13.76 -62.88 6.27
N TYR A 16 -12.49 -62.73 6.67
CA TYR A 16 -12.14 -62.23 8.01
C TYR A 16 -12.39 -60.73 8.12
N THR A 17 -13.10 -60.32 9.18
CA THR A 17 -13.40 -58.92 9.47
C THR A 17 -12.52 -58.40 10.60
N TYR A 18 -11.88 -57.24 10.42
CA TYR A 18 -11.16 -56.54 11.48
C TYR A 18 -11.43 -55.02 11.43
N TYR A 19 -11.17 -54.33 12.55
CA TYR A 19 -11.52 -52.94 12.76
C TYR A 19 -10.26 -52.09 13.02
N THR A 20 -10.15 -50.93 12.39
CA THR A 20 -9.03 -50.01 12.60
C THR A 20 -9.49 -48.61 13.04
N PRO A 21 -8.74 -47.92 13.91
CA PRO A 21 -9.04 -46.53 14.30
C PRO A 21 -8.91 -45.59 13.10
N ARG A 22 -9.95 -44.79 12.86
CA ARG A 22 -9.95 -43.79 11.79
C ARG A 22 -8.98 -42.66 12.12
N GLN A 23 -7.84 -42.60 11.42
CA GLN A 23 -6.88 -41.50 11.55
C GLN A 23 -7.44 -40.26 10.84
N ILE A 24 -7.84 -39.26 11.62
CA ILE A 24 -8.13 -37.93 11.09
C ILE A 24 -6.78 -37.26 10.85
N ALA A 25 -6.44 -37.01 9.58
CA ALA A 25 -5.22 -36.30 9.23
C ALA A 25 -5.17 -34.94 9.95
N PRO A 26 -4.04 -34.55 10.56
CA PRO A 26 -3.90 -33.24 11.18
C PRO A 26 -4.10 -32.16 10.11
N GLN A 27 -5.11 -31.30 10.28
CA GLN A 27 -5.24 -30.11 9.45
C GLN A 27 -3.97 -29.27 9.62
N ALA A 28 -3.24 -29.06 8.54
CA ALA A 28 -2.08 -28.17 8.52
C ALA A 28 -2.50 -26.78 9.08
N PRO A 29 -1.66 -26.12 9.90
CA PRO A 29 -1.97 -24.79 10.41
C PRO A 29 -2.22 -23.85 9.22
N GLN A 30 -3.43 -23.30 9.13
CA GLN A 30 -3.73 -22.24 8.18
C GLN A 30 -2.78 -21.08 8.49
N ALA A 31 -1.90 -20.74 7.53
CA ALA A 31 -1.03 -19.59 7.64
C ALA A 31 -1.90 -18.36 7.99
N PRO A 32 -1.49 -17.54 8.98
CA PRO A 32 -2.29 -16.42 9.44
C PRO A 32 -2.57 -15.50 8.26
N LYS A 33 -3.85 -15.15 8.05
CA LYS A 33 -4.31 -14.25 6.99
C LYS A 33 -3.54 -12.94 7.12
N GLU A 34 -2.49 -12.78 6.31
CA GLU A 34 -1.75 -11.53 6.22
C GLU A 34 -2.73 -10.41 5.83
N ASN A 35 -2.73 -9.33 6.60
CA ASN A 35 -3.65 -8.22 6.38
C ASN A 35 -3.36 -7.60 5.01
N LYS A 36 -4.37 -7.54 4.12
CA LYS A 36 -4.25 -7.01 2.74
C LYS A 36 -3.63 -5.61 2.71
N TRP A 37 -3.86 -4.83 3.77
CA TRP A 37 -3.30 -3.50 3.93
C TRP A 37 -1.77 -3.51 4.11
N LYS A 38 -1.25 -4.43 4.94
CA LYS A 38 0.21 -4.62 5.10
C LYS A 38 0.85 -5.08 3.80
N LYS A 39 0.17 -5.96 3.05
CA LYS A 39 0.63 -6.38 1.72
C LYS A 39 0.68 -5.21 0.73
N GLY A 40 -0.35 -4.36 0.73
CA GLY A 40 -0.41 -3.16 -0.09
C GLY A 40 0.72 -2.18 0.20
N VAL A 41 0.94 -1.81 1.47
CA VAL A 41 2.03 -0.89 1.87
C VAL A 41 3.40 -1.48 1.56
N LYS A 42 3.61 -2.77 1.84
CA LYS A 42 4.88 -3.46 1.54
C LYS A 42 5.15 -3.49 0.04
N TRP A 43 4.13 -3.75 -0.76
CA TRP A 43 4.23 -3.75 -2.22
C TRP A 43 4.54 -2.34 -2.76
N LEU A 44 3.85 -1.31 -2.25
CA LEU A 44 4.10 0.09 -2.62
C LEU A 44 5.53 0.51 -2.29
N GLY A 45 6.03 0.14 -1.10
CA GLY A 45 7.41 0.41 -0.69
C GLY A 45 8.45 -0.34 -1.53
N GLN A 46 8.20 -1.62 -1.84
CA GLN A 46 9.08 -2.40 -2.72
C GLN A 46 9.10 -1.87 -4.15
N ALA A 47 7.95 -1.47 -4.69
CA ALA A 47 7.83 -0.86 -6.02
C ALA A 47 8.55 0.50 -6.09
N LEU A 48 8.41 1.34 -5.07
CA LEU A 48 9.15 2.61 -4.94
C LEU A 48 10.66 2.37 -4.91
N LEU A 49 11.13 1.44 -4.08
CA LEU A 49 12.55 1.13 -3.96
C LEU A 49 13.14 0.52 -5.25
N ALA A 50 12.41 -0.37 -5.90
CA ALA A 50 12.83 -0.95 -7.18
C ALA A 50 12.92 0.12 -8.27
N SER A 51 11.93 1.01 -8.33
CA SER A 51 11.94 2.13 -9.28
C SER A 51 13.07 3.11 -9.02
N LEU A 52 13.39 3.39 -7.74
CA LEU A 52 14.51 4.27 -7.37
C LEU A 52 15.87 3.68 -7.75
N LYS A 53 16.05 2.36 -7.59
CA LYS A 53 17.29 1.67 -7.99
C LYS A 53 17.45 1.57 -9.50
N ASN A 54 16.35 1.36 -10.22
CA ASN A 54 16.37 1.20 -11.67
C ASN A 54 16.21 2.51 -12.45
N LEU A 55 15.99 3.62 -11.74
CA LEU A 55 15.75 4.95 -12.29
C LEU A 55 16.77 5.37 -13.37
N PRO A 56 18.09 5.17 -13.19
CA PRO A 56 19.08 5.54 -14.21
C PRO A 56 18.88 4.79 -15.53
N ASN A 57 18.62 3.49 -15.45
CA ASN A 57 18.43 2.62 -16.62
C ASN A 57 17.11 2.92 -17.34
N LEU A 58 16.05 3.21 -16.56
CA LEU A 58 14.74 3.59 -17.10
C LEU A 58 14.80 4.94 -17.84
N LEU A 59 15.51 5.92 -17.28
CA LEU A 59 15.71 7.22 -17.95
C LEU A 59 16.47 7.08 -19.28
N ILE A 60 17.51 6.24 -19.33
CA ILE A 60 18.27 5.98 -20.56
C ILE A 60 17.37 5.39 -21.64
N LYS A 61 16.52 4.40 -21.32
CA LYS A 61 15.58 3.80 -22.28
C LYS A 61 14.57 4.80 -22.84
N VAL A 62 14.03 5.67 -21.98
CA VAL A 62 13.11 6.75 -22.40
C VAL A 62 13.83 7.73 -23.33
N ALA A 63 15.08 8.09 -23.04
CA ALA A 63 15.84 9.05 -23.84
C ALA A 63 16.20 8.55 -25.25
N ILE A 64 16.37 7.23 -25.42
CA ILE A 64 16.79 6.62 -26.70
C ILE A 64 15.60 6.41 -27.65
N THR A 65 14.37 6.30 -27.14
CA THR A 65 13.22 5.87 -27.94
C THR A 65 12.14 6.96 -28.02
N PRO A 66 11.90 7.59 -29.19
CA PRO A 66 11.00 8.74 -29.31
C PRO A 66 9.56 8.50 -28.84
N VAL A 67 9.04 7.29 -29.06
CA VAL A 67 7.68 6.90 -28.63
C VAL A 67 7.60 6.82 -27.10
N PHE A 68 8.63 6.26 -26.43
CA PHE A 68 8.69 6.17 -24.98
C PHE A 68 8.84 7.56 -24.34
N LEU A 69 9.55 8.48 -24.98
CA LEU A 69 9.64 9.86 -24.52
C LEU A 69 8.27 10.54 -24.51
N LEU A 70 7.48 10.37 -25.58
CA LEU A 70 6.14 10.95 -25.67
C LEU A 70 5.19 10.36 -24.61
N LEU A 71 5.17 9.03 -24.47
CA LEU A 71 4.38 8.34 -23.44
C LEU A 71 4.81 8.75 -22.03
N PHE A 72 6.12 8.87 -21.79
CA PHE A 72 6.68 9.32 -20.53
C PHE A 72 6.21 10.73 -20.18
N ILE A 73 6.22 11.69 -21.12
CA ILE A 73 5.75 13.06 -20.86
C ILE A 73 4.25 13.06 -20.49
N ILE A 74 3.42 12.32 -21.22
CA ILE A 74 1.98 12.22 -20.92
C ILE A 74 1.76 11.62 -19.53
N ASN A 75 2.48 10.53 -19.21
CA ASN A 75 2.40 9.88 -17.92
C ASN A 75 2.97 10.74 -16.80
N LEU A 76 3.99 11.56 -17.07
CA LEU A 76 4.57 12.51 -16.14
C LEU A 76 3.57 13.58 -15.74
N VAL A 77 2.87 14.19 -16.71
CA VAL A 77 1.83 15.18 -16.42
C VAL A 77 0.70 14.57 -15.60
N LYS A 78 0.19 13.40 -16.01
CA LYS A 78 -0.86 12.68 -15.27
C LYS A 78 -0.42 12.37 -13.84
N SER A 79 0.80 11.86 -13.70
CA SER A 79 1.35 11.50 -12.40
C SER A 79 1.60 12.73 -11.52
N LEU A 80 2.02 13.85 -12.11
CA LEU A 80 2.25 15.09 -11.38
C LEU A 80 0.95 15.61 -10.78
N ILE A 81 -0.13 15.63 -11.57
CA ILE A 81 -1.46 16.03 -11.11
C ILE A 81 -1.94 15.08 -10.00
N ALA A 82 -1.85 13.77 -10.21
CA ALA A 82 -2.27 12.78 -9.21
C ALA A 82 -1.48 12.91 -7.90
N THR A 83 -0.17 13.13 -7.98
CA THR A 83 0.71 13.27 -6.81
C THR A 83 0.44 14.58 -6.08
N ALA A 84 0.20 15.68 -6.79
CA ALA A 84 -0.16 16.97 -6.19
C ALA A 84 -1.50 16.89 -5.44
N ILE A 85 -2.53 16.27 -6.05
CA ILE A 85 -3.82 16.04 -5.39
C ILE A 85 -3.65 15.12 -4.18
N GLY A 86 -2.91 14.01 -4.34
CA GLY A 86 -2.63 13.07 -3.26
C GLY A 86 -1.89 13.72 -2.09
N TRP A 87 -0.92 14.60 -2.37
CA TRP A 87 -0.21 15.38 -1.37
C TRP A 87 -1.16 16.30 -0.58
N PHE A 88 -2.04 17.01 -1.27
CA PHE A 88 -3.03 17.86 -0.63
C PHE A 88 -3.98 17.08 0.28
N VAL A 89 -4.53 15.96 -0.22
CA VAL A 89 -5.40 15.08 0.57
C VAL A 89 -4.67 14.50 1.78
N PHE A 90 -3.41 14.07 1.60
CA PHE A 90 -2.57 13.59 2.70
C PHE A 90 -2.43 14.65 3.80
N LYS A 91 -2.11 15.91 3.44
CA LYS A 91 -1.98 17.00 4.41
C LYS A 91 -3.30 17.26 5.14
N ALA A 92 -4.41 17.30 4.42
CA ALA A 92 -5.74 17.50 4.99
C ALA A 92 -6.12 16.39 5.99
N VAL A 93 -5.87 15.12 5.64
CA VAL A 93 -6.16 13.96 6.51
C VAL A 93 -5.29 13.98 7.76
N VAL A 94 -3.99 14.23 7.63
CA VAL A 94 -3.06 14.31 8.77
C VAL A 94 -3.48 15.44 9.70
N GLY A 95 -3.74 16.62 9.14
CA GLY A 95 -4.15 17.77 9.93
C GLY A 95 -5.50 17.57 10.62
N PHE A 96 -6.47 16.97 9.93
CA PHE A 96 -7.78 16.61 10.50
C PHE A 96 -7.63 15.61 11.66
N ALA A 97 -6.76 14.60 11.51
CA ALA A 97 -6.49 13.64 12.58
C ALA A 97 -5.91 14.32 13.84
N VAL A 98 -5.02 15.32 13.67
CA VAL A 98 -4.47 16.10 14.78
C VAL A 98 -5.56 16.92 15.47
N ILE A 99 -6.44 17.60 14.70
CA ILE A 99 -7.58 18.33 15.27
C ILE A 99 -8.50 17.40 16.04
N CYS A 100 -8.86 16.24 15.47
CA CYS A 100 -9.68 15.24 16.15
C CYS A 100 -9.02 14.73 17.43
N TYR A 101 -7.70 14.54 17.44
CA TYR A 101 -6.97 14.16 18.64
C TYR A 101 -7.17 15.18 19.76
N TYR A 102 -7.00 16.47 19.48
CA TYR A 102 -7.23 17.50 20.48
C TYR A 102 -8.72 17.61 20.86
N ALA A 103 -9.63 17.67 19.89
CA ALA A 103 -11.05 17.86 20.15
C ALA A 103 -11.68 16.69 20.95
N PHE A 104 -11.29 15.45 20.67
CA PHE A 104 -11.94 14.27 21.27
C PHE A 104 -11.12 13.59 22.37
N LEU A 105 -9.79 13.60 22.30
CA LEU A 105 -8.94 12.90 23.27
C LEU A 105 -8.36 13.83 24.36
N THR A 106 -8.41 15.15 24.17
CA THR A 106 -8.06 16.07 25.26
C THR A 106 -9.31 16.59 25.95
N LYS A 107 -9.25 16.77 27.28
CA LYS A 107 -10.39 17.20 28.11
C LYS A 107 -10.87 18.64 27.83
N GLN A 108 -10.20 19.35 26.91
CA GLN A 108 -10.51 20.73 26.55
C GLN A 108 -11.63 20.84 25.50
N GLY A 109 -11.95 19.76 24.76
CA GLY A 109 -13.10 19.74 23.83
C GLY A 109 -12.91 20.59 22.56
N SER A 110 -11.82 21.33 22.43
CA SER A 110 -11.45 22.13 21.26
C SER A 110 -9.94 22.09 21.04
N ALA A 111 -9.51 22.35 19.80
CA ALA A 111 -8.09 22.47 19.49
C ALA A 111 -7.55 23.81 20.01
N PRO A 112 -6.35 23.86 20.61
CA PRO A 112 -5.69 25.13 20.95
C PRO A 112 -5.48 25.98 19.70
N VAL A 113 -5.52 27.31 19.84
CA VAL A 113 -5.28 28.27 18.73
C VAL A 113 -3.95 28.01 18.00
N GLY A 114 -2.92 27.56 18.73
CA GLY A 114 -1.64 27.17 18.13
C GLY A 114 -1.74 25.97 17.19
N VAL A 115 -2.62 25.00 17.50
CA VAL A 115 -2.86 23.81 16.67
C VAL A 115 -3.69 24.18 15.44
N GLU A 116 -4.67 25.07 15.58
CA GLU A 116 -5.46 25.58 14.45
C GLU A 116 -4.59 26.39 13.47
N THR A 117 -3.70 27.23 14.00
CA THR A 117 -2.73 28.00 13.21
C THR A 117 -1.76 27.05 12.49
N TRP A 118 -1.21 26.07 13.21
CA TRP A 118 -0.38 25.03 12.62
C TRP A 118 -1.11 24.25 11.52
N PHE A 119 -2.37 23.86 11.73
CA PHE A 119 -3.16 23.13 10.74
C PHE A 119 -3.36 23.94 9.46
N ARG A 120 -3.69 25.23 9.61
CA ARG A 120 -3.87 26.14 8.48
C ARG A 120 -2.56 26.31 7.71
N ASP A 121 -1.46 26.55 8.42
CA ASP A 121 -0.15 26.79 7.81
C ASP A 121 0.45 25.49 7.22
N TRP A 122 0.08 24.32 7.74
CA TRP A 122 0.42 23.02 7.17
C TRP A 122 -0.36 22.73 5.87
N THR A 123 -1.67 22.96 5.89
CA THR A 123 -2.56 22.62 4.76
C THR A 123 -2.42 23.63 3.62
N PHE A 124 -2.35 24.91 3.96
CA PHE A 124 -2.16 26.04 3.03
C PHE A 124 -1.06 27.00 3.53
N PRO A 125 0.22 26.58 3.46
CA PRO A 125 1.33 27.48 3.76
C PRO A 125 1.25 28.73 2.87
N HIS A 126 1.26 29.90 3.49
CA HIS A 126 1.12 31.20 2.81
C HIS A 126 -0.10 31.30 1.86
N GLY A 127 -1.18 30.58 2.16
CA GLY A 127 -2.41 30.61 1.37
C GLY A 127 -2.39 29.77 0.09
N VAL A 128 -1.33 29.00 -0.15
CA VAL A 128 -1.23 28.08 -1.30
C VAL A 128 -1.06 26.63 -0.82
N PRO A 129 -1.61 25.63 -1.54
CA PRO A 129 -1.56 24.24 -1.10
C PRO A 129 -0.16 23.62 -1.18
N ILE A 130 0.76 24.23 -1.95
CA ILE A 130 2.15 23.80 -2.08
C ILE A 130 2.99 25.08 -2.07
N TYR A 131 3.89 25.21 -1.09
CA TYR A 131 4.72 26.41 -0.96
C TYR A 131 6.18 26.07 -0.77
N HIS A 132 6.48 25.03 0.01
CA HIS A 132 7.86 24.75 0.36
C HIS A 132 8.58 23.97 -0.75
N TRP A 133 9.85 24.32 -0.98
CA TRP A 133 10.71 23.63 -1.96
C TRP A 133 10.87 22.13 -1.70
N TRP A 134 10.80 21.70 -0.45
CA TRP A 134 10.88 20.28 -0.13
C TRP A 134 9.59 19.53 -0.54
N GLU A 135 8.42 20.18 -0.46
CA GLU A 135 7.14 19.59 -0.93
C GLU A 135 7.19 19.40 -2.45
N THR A 136 7.64 20.42 -3.19
CA THR A 136 7.77 20.33 -4.65
C THR A 136 8.76 19.23 -5.06
N THR A 137 9.86 19.07 -4.32
CA THR A 137 10.85 18.02 -4.57
C THR A 137 10.25 16.62 -4.36
N ILE A 138 9.51 16.40 -3.26
CA ILE A 138 8.85 15.11 -3.00
C ILE A 138 7.83 14.79 -4.09
N ILE A 139 6.98 15.76 -4.45
CA ILE A 139 5.97 15.60 -5.49
C ILE A 139 6.63 15.25 -6.82
N LEU A 140 7.70 15.95 -7.19
CA LEU A 140 8.43 15.71 -8.44
C LEU A 140 9.06 14.31 -8.47
N VAL A 141 9.75 13.91 -7.41
CA VAL A 141 10.40 12.58 -7.34
C VAL A 141 9.35 11.46 -7.41
N LEU A 142 8.27 11.56 -6.63
CA LEU A 142 7.18 10.59 -6.67
C LEU A 142 6.50 10.57 -8.04
N ALA A 143 6.30 11.73 -8.66
CA ALA A 143 5.70 11.81 -9.99
C ALA A 143 6.59 11.15 -11.06
N ILE A 144 7.91 11.37 -11.02
CA ILE A 144 8.85 10.74 -11.96
C ILE A 144 8.84 9.22 -11.78
N ILE A 145 8.93 8.73 -10.53
CA ILE A 145 8.91 7.29 -10.25
C ILE A 145 7.63 6.63 -10.78
N THR A 146 6.49 7.24 -10.50
CA THR A 146 5.19 6.70 -10.88
C THR A 146 4.99 6.79 -12.40
N ALA A 147 5.42 7.88 -13.04
CA ALA A 147 5.40 8.03 -14.49
C ALA A 147 6.31 7.03 -15.20
N LEU A 148 7.53 6.81 -14.70
CA LEU A 148 8.41 5.75 -15.21
C LEU A 148 7.74 4.38 -15.06
N SER A 149 7.22 4.07 -13.87
CA SER A 149 6.51 2.81 -13.61
C SER A 149 5.36 2.58 -14.60
N LEU A 150 4.51 3.59 -14.81
CA LEU A 150 3.41 3.53 -15.79
C LEU A 150 3.89 3.34 -17.23
N THR A 151 5.00 3.99 -17.59
CA THR A 151 5.54 3.94 -18.95
C THR A 151 6.12 2.57 -19.29
N PHE A 152 6.75 1.89 -18.33
CA PHE A 152 7.33 0.56 -18.54
C PHE A 152 6.36 -0.59 -18.27
N TYR A 153 5.40 -0.42 -17.36
CA TYR A 153 4.40 -1.46 -17.06
C TYR A 153 3.35 -1.60 -18.17
N SER A 154 3.14 -0.57 -19.00
CA SER A 154 2.28 -0.67 -20.19
C SER A 154 2.81 -1.60 -21.28
N ASP A 155 4.08 -2.03 -21.20
CA ASP A 155 4.73 -2.89 -22.20
C ASP A 155 4.63 -4.40 -21.86
N GLU A 156 4.19 -4.76 -20.65
CA GLU A 156 4.13 -6.15 -20.15
C GLU A 156 2.75 -6.83 -20.32
N VAL A 157 1.79 -6.20 -21.03
CA VAL A 157 0.42 -6.73 -21.24
C VAL A 157 0.09 -6.87 -22.72
#